data_AF-A0A495QPE1-F1
#
_entry.id   AF-A0A495QPE1-F1
#
_cell.length_a   1.000
_cell.length_b   1.000
_cell.length_c   1.000
_cell.angle_alpha   90.00
_cell.angle_beta   90.00
_cell.angle_gamma   90.00
#
_symmetry.space_group_name_H-M   'P 1'
#
loop_
_entity.id
_entity.type
_entity.pdbx_description
1 polymer ?
#
loop_
_entity_poly.entity_id
_entity_poly.type
_entity_poly.pdbx_seq_one_letter_code
_entity_poly.pdbx_strand_id
1 'polypeptide(L)'
;MIGRLCDCVWRSVVPRGHRPAPVQTFVRACAEQASIATKLRHYDVANIKSQIKRNKQNEKARLRNKAVKSELKTAIRKFREAADEGRVEDAVALQRHAARKLDKAVSKGVIHKNQAANRKSAIAKRAAALEAK
;
A
#
# COMPACT_ATOMS: atom_id res chain seq x y z
N MET A 1 58.75 -9.77 -21.35
CA MET A 1 57.79 -10.49 -20.47
C MET A 1 56.39 -10.17 -20.98
N ILE A 2 55.90 -10.75 -22.09
CA ILE A 2 55.43 -12.14 -22.19
C ILE A 2 54.65 -12.43 -20.90
N GLY A 3 53.34 -12.20 -20.79
CA GLY A 3 52.29 -12.39 -21.76
C GLY A 3 51.36 -13.44 -21.19
N ARG A 4 50.09 -13.37 -21.59
CA ARG A 4 49.13 -14.48 -21.55
C ARG A 4 48.62 -14.80 -20.13
N LEU A 5 47.33 -14.57 -19.94
CA LEU A 5 46.30 -15.61 -20.13
C LEU A 5 46.39 -16.68 -19.05
N CYS A 6 45.19 -17.12 -18.66
CA CYS A 6 44.92 -18.39 -18.04
C CYS A 6 45.19 -18.49 -16.53
N ASP A 7 44.07 -18.50 -15.81
CA ASP A 7 43.68 -19.71 -15.09
C ASP A 7 44.71 -20.27 -14.11
N CYS A 8 44.82 -19.70 -12.91
CA CYS A 8 45.59 -20.35 -11.84
C CYS A 8 45.13 -20.07 -10.40
N VAL A 9 43.83 -19.84 -10.17
CA VAL A 9 43.18 -20.22 -8.89
C VAL A 9 42.07 -21.26 -9.13
N TRP A 10 42.10 -21.90 -10.31
CA TRP A 10 41.26 -23.05 -10.67
C TRP A 10 42.12 -24.28 -10.94
N ARG A 11 43.13 -24.56 -10.08
CA ARG A 11 44.00 -25.73 -10.26
C ARG A 11 44.75 -26.22 -9.02
N SER A 12 44.05 -26.41 -7.91
CA SER A 12 44.60 -27.15 -6.76
C SER A 12 43.72 -28.28 -6.22
N VAL A 13 42.57 -28.57 -6.86
CA VAL A 13 41.79 -29.80 -6.58
C VAL A 13 41.22 -30.38 -7.88
N VAL A 14 42.07 -30.81 -8.81
CA VAL A 14 41.66 -31.77 -9.84
C VAL A 14 42.71 -32.87 -9.93
N PRO A 15 42.52 -34.00 -9.25
CA PRO A 15 43.24 -35.21 -9.57
C PRO A 15 42.95 -35.59 -11.02
N ARG A 16 44.01 -35.83 -11.80
CA ARG A 16 43.94 -36.50 -13.11
C ARG A 16 43.19 -37.81 -12.93
N GLY A 17 42.03 -37.98 -13.57
CA GLY A 17 41.35 -39.27 -13.67
C GLY A 17 39.87 -39.35 -13.26
N HIS A 18 39.15 -38.25 -13.07
CA HIS A 18 37.69 -38.35 -12.90
C HIS A 18 36.96 -38.33 -14.25
N ARG A 19 36.37 -39.49 -14.58
CA ARG A 19 35.34 -39.65 -15.62
C ARG A 19 34.30 -38.54 -15.46
N PRO A 20 33.76 -37.97 -16.55
CA PRO A 20 32.68 -37.01 -16.44
C PRO A 20 31.54 -37.65 -15.64
N ALA A 21 31.08 -36.94 -14.60
CA ALA A 21 29.98 -37.41 -13.79
C ALA A 21 28.76 -37.68 -14.70
N PRO A 22 28.02 -38.77 -14.47
CA PRO A 22 26.85 -39.09 -15.30
C PRO A 22 25.88 -37.92 -15.26
N VAL A 23 25.22 -37.63 -16.39
CA VAL A 23 24.29 -36.51 -16.64
C VAL A 23 23.24 -36.29 -15.52
N GLN A 24 23.02 -37.31 -14.68
CA GLN A 24 22.21 -37.27 -13.47
C GLN A 24 22.73 -36.35 -12.34
N THR A 25 24.02 -36.00 -12.27
CA THR A 25 24.53 -35.06 -11.25
C THR A 25 24.24 -33.59 -11.58
N PHE A 26 24.00 -33.24 -12.85
CA PHE A 26 23.60 -31.89 -13.24
C PHE A 26 22.11 -31.63 -12.93
N VAL A 27 21.26 -32.65 -13.07
CA VAL A 27 19.85 -32.59 -12.66
C VAL A 27 19.72 -32.43 -11.14
N ARG A 28 20.61 -33.06 -10.37
CA ARG A 28 20.63 -32.91 -8.89
C ARG A 28 21.04 -31.51 -8.43
N ALA A 29 22.02 -30.87 -9.07
CA ALA A 29 22.41 -29.50 -8.73
C ALA A 29 21.32 -28.46 -9.10
N CYS A 30 20.55 -28.69 -10.18
CA CYS A 30 19.40 -27.86 -10.54
C CYS A 30 18.21 -28.07 -9.58
N ALA A 31 17.98 -29.31 -9.12
CA ALA A 31 16.97 -29.63 -8.11
C ALA A 31 17.30 -29.05 -6.73
N GLU A 32 18.59 -28.88 -6.41
CA GLU A 32 19.05 -28.27 -5.16
C GLU A 32 19.00 -26.73 -5.20
N GLN A 33 19.15 -26.11 -6.37
CA GLN A 33 18.84 -24.68 -6.56
C GLN A 33 17.31 -24.42 -6.49
N ALA A 34 16.48 -25.36 -6.93
CA ALA A 34 15.02 -25.30 -6.76
C ALA A 34 14.56 -25.52 -5.30
N SER A 35 15.36 -26.21 -4.47
CA SER A 35 15.06 -26.40 -3.05
C SER A 35 15.38 -25.15 -2.20
N ILE A 36 16.36 -24.33 -2.60
CA ILE A 36 16.64 -23.03 -1.96
C ILE A 36 15.52 -22.01 -2.28
N ALA A 37 14.92 -22.06 -3.48
CA ALA A 37 13.78 -21.22 -3.86
C ALA A 37 12.46 -21.59 -3.14
N THR A 38 12.31 -22.84 -2.67
CA THR A 38 11.17 -23.26 -1.84
C THR A 38 11.38 -23.05 -0.34
N LYS A 39 12.61 -22.79 0.10
CA LYS A 39 12.94 -22.52 1.52
C LYS A 39 12.63 -21.08 1.97
N LEU A 40 12.21 -20.20 1.07
CA LEU A 40 11.76 -18.82 1.37
C LEU A 40 10.24 -18.64 1.21
N ARG A 41 9.45 -19.61 1.67
CA ARG A 41 7.97 -19.55 1.72
C ARG A 41 7.42 -19.57 3.15
N HIS A 42 8.16 -19.05 4.12
CA HIS A 42 7.67 -18.86 5.50
C HIS A 42 8.01 -17.45 6.00
N TYR A 43 7.43 -16.45 5.34
CA TYR A 43 7.19 -15.15 5.97
C TYR A 43 5.71 -15.10 6.39
N ASP A 44 5.29 -16.07 7.20
CA ASP A 44 4.00 -16.03 7.89
C ASP A 44 4.10 -15.03 9.04
N VAL A 45 3.94 -13.74 8.74
CA VAL A 45 3.95 -12.63 9.72
C VAL A 45 2.84 -12.72 10.80
N ALA A 46 2.07 -13.81 10.84
CA ALA A 46 1.11 -14.13 11.90
C ALA A 46 1.06 -15.64 12.17
N ASN A 47 1.93 -16.11 13.06
CA ASN A 47 1.98 -17.52 13.49
C ASN A 47 0.81 -17.87 14.45
N ILE A 48 0.39 -16.93 15.30
CA ILE A 48 -0.64 -17.16 16.32
C ILE A 48 -2.05 -17.01 15.73
N LYS A 49 -2.96 -17.95 16.03
CA LYS A 49 -4.36 -17.97 15.55
C LYS A 49 -5.12 -16.66 15.78
N SER A 50 -4.85 -15.98 16.90
CA SER A 50 -5.43 -14.66 17.21
C SER A 50 -4.97 -13.57 16.23
N GLN A 51 -3.70 -13.59 15.83
CA GLN A 51 -3.13 -12.60 14.89
C GLN A 51 -3.67 -12.79 13.48
N ILE A 52 -3.82 -14.04 13.01
CA ILE A 52 -4.47 -14.34 11.73
C ILE A 52 -5.90 -13.78 11.69
N LYS A 53 -6.65 -13.92 12.79
CA LYS A 53 -8.00 -13.35 12.92
C LYS A 53 -7.97 -11.83 12.87
N ARG A 54 -7.06 -11.17 13.60
CA ARG A 54 -6.93 -9.71 13.59
C ARG A 54 -6.56 -9.20 12.19
N ASN A 55 -5.64 -9.83 11.48
CA ASN A 55 -5.28 -9.45 10.11
C ASN A 55 -6.48 -9.52 9.16
N LYS A 56 -7.28 -10.59 9.23
CA LYS A 56 -8.52 -10.73 8.45
C LYS A 56 -9.55 -9.64 8.78
N GLN A 57 -9.70 -9.30 10.06
CA GLN A 57 -10.62 -8.23 10.51
C GLN A 57 -10.13 -6.84 10.09
N ASN A 58 -8.84 -6.58 10.25
CA ASN A 58 -8.19 -5.33 9.89
C ASN A 58 -8.31 -5.08 8.39
N GLU A 59 -8.12 -6.10 7.55
CA GLU A 59 -8.27 -5.94 6.11
C GLU A 59 -9.69 -5.55 5.70
N LYS A 60 -10.71 -6.23 6.29
CA LYS A 60 -12.12 -5.87 6.07
C LYS A 60 -12.45 -4.45 6.56
N ALA A 61 -11.86 -4.01 7.67
CA ALA A 61 -12.04 -2.65 8.18
C ALA A 61 -11.31 -1.63 7.28
N ARG A 62 -10.10 -1.96 6.82
CA ARG A 62 -9.27 -1.13 5.93
C ARG A 62 -9.98 -0.82 4.63
N LEU A 63 -10.57 -1.82 3.97
CA LEU A 63 -11.29 -1.63 2.71
C LEU A 63 -12.50 -0.70 2.88
N ARG A 64 -13.31 -0.90 3.93
CA ARG A 64 -14.45 -0.02 4.27
C ARG A 64 -14.00 1.41 4.56
N ASN A 65 -12.96 1.56 5.38
CA ASN A 65 -12.43 2.87 5.75
C ASN A 65 -11.80 3.59 4.55
N LYS A 66 -11.15 2.85 3.65
CA LYS A 66 -10.57 3.40 2.41
C LYS A 66 -11.65 4.02 1.54
N ALA A 67 -12.74 3.31 1.27
CA ALA A 67 -13.86 3.79 0.46
C ALA A 67 -14.48 5.08 1.04
N VAL A 68 -14.79 5.08 2.35
CA VAL A 68 -15.36 6.27 3.02
C VAL A 68 -14.39 7.45 2.99
N LYS A 69 -13.09 7.24 3.24
CA LYS A 69 -12.09 8.31 3.20
C LYS A 69 -11.91 8.88 1.79
N SER A 70 -11.95 8.04 0.74
CA SER A 70 -11.89 8.52 -0.64
C SER A 70 -13.11 9.35 -1.03
N GLU A 71 -14.31 8.91 -0.67
CA GLU A 71 -15.54 9.69 -0.91
C GLU A 71 -15.48 11.08 -0.27
N LEU A 72 -15.03 11.14 0.99
CA LEU A 72 -14.90 12.40 1.72
C LEU A 72 -13.88 13.33 1.08
N LYS A 73 -12.72 12.82 0.68
CA LYS A 73 -11.69 13.62 -0.01
C LYS A 73 -12.25 14.20 -1.30
N THR A 74 -13.00 13.42 -2.06
CA THR A 74 -13.65 13.88 -3.30
C THR A 74 -14.71 14.95 -3.03
N ALA A 75 -15.58 14.76 -2.03
CA ALA A 75 -16.60 15.75 -1.70
C ALA A 75 -16.00 17.10 -1.27
N ILE A 76 -14.92 17.06 -0.47
CA ILE A 76 -14.21 18.27 -0.06
C ILE A 76 -13.49 18.92 -1.24
N ARG A 77 -12.91 18.13 -2.15
CA ARG A 77 -12.27 18.64 -3.36
C ARG A 77 -13.26 19.37 -4.26
N LYS A 78 -14.43 18.78 -4.53
CA LYS A 78 -15.49 19.43 -5.34
C LYS A 78 -15.93 20.77 -4.76
N PHE A 79 -16.07 20.86 -3.43
CA PHE A 79 -16.36 22.14 -2.77
C PHE A 79 -15.25 23.17 -3.00
N ARG A 80 -13.98 22.77 -2.92
CA ARG A 80 -12.85 23.68 -3.17
C ARG A 80 -12.81 24.15 -4.62
N GLU A 81 -13.01 23.25 -5.58
CA GLU A 81 -13.08 23.59 -7.01
C GLU A 81 -14.20 24.61 -7.27
N ALA A 82 -15.42 24.38 -6.75
CA ALA A 82 -16.51 25.34 -6.88
C ALA A 82 -16.26 26.69 -6.18
N ALA A 83 -15.54 26.66 -5.06
CA ALA A 83 -15.13 27.87 -4.33
C ALA A 83 -14.09 28.68 -5.12
N ASP A 84 -13.16 28.01 -5.80
CA ASP A 84 -12.14 28.65 -6.63
C ASP A 84 -12.74 29.21 -7.93
N GLU A 85 -13.79 28.57 -8.46
CA GLU A 85 -14.56 29.05 -9.62
C GLU A 85 -15.56 30.18 -9.30
N GLY A 86 -15.83 30.47 -8.02
CA GLY A 86 -16.69 31.59 -7.59
C GLY A 86 -18.20 31.37 -7.79
N ARG A 87 -18.67 30.12 -7.94
CA ARG A 87 -20.11 29.82 -8.05
C ARG A 87 -20.75 29.66 -6.67
N VAL A 88 -21.42 30.70 -6.18
CA VAL A 88 -21.98 30.76 -4.81
C VAL A 88 -23.06 29.70 -4.57
N GLU A 89 -24.03 29.56 -5.48
CA GLU A 89 -25.15 28.60 -5.32
C GLU A 89 -24.68 27.14 -5.28
N ASP A 90 -23.78 26.77 -6.20
CA ASP A 90 -23.20 25.44 -6.26
C ASP A 90 -22.33 25.13 -5.03
N ALA A 91 -21.59 26.13 -4.54
CA ALA A 91 -20.77 25.99 -3.35
C ALA A 91 -21.61 25.70 -2.10
N VAL A 92 -22.78 26.35 -1.93
CA VAL A 92 -23.71 26.10 -0.82
C VAL A 92 -24.30 24.68 -0.88
N ALA A 93 -24.70 24.23 -2.08
CA ALA A 93 -25.20 22.86 -2.27
C ALA A 93 -24.12 21.80 -1.95
N LEU A 94 -22.90 22.02 -2.44
CA LEU A 94 -21.75 21.13 -2.21
C LEU A 94 -21.29 21.15 -0.74
N GLN A 95 -21.35 22.29 -0.06
CA GLN A 95 -21.09 22.42 1.37
C GLN A 95 -22.07 21.56 2.18
N ARG A 96 -23.38 21.68 1.91
CA ARG A 96 -24.41 20.87 2.59
C ARG A 96 -24.23 19.37 2.32
N HIS A 97 -23.82 19.00 1.10
CA HIS A 97 -23.50 17.61 0.78
C HIS A 97 -22.25 17.10 1.54
N ALA A 98 -21.17 17.89 1.58
CA ALA A 98 -19.95 17.55 2.31
C ALA A 98 -20.19 17.42 3.82
N ALA A 99 -20.98 18.32 4.41
CA ALA A 99 -21.35 18.28 5.83
C ALA A 99 -22.10 16.98 6.18
N ARG A 100 -23.12 16.61 5.38
CA ARG A 100 -23.87 15.36 5.56
C ARG A 100 -22.98 14.12 5.48
N LYS A 101 -22.03 14.11 4.54
CA LYS A 101 -21.08 12.99 4.39
C LYS A 101 -20.10 12.90 5.57
N LEU A 102 -19.64 14.04 6.11
CA LEU A 102 -18.79 14.07 7.31
C LEU A 102 -19.51 13.48 8.52
N ASP A 103 -20.78 13.83 8.75
CA ASP A 103 -21.56 13.30 9.87
C ASP A 103 -21.81 11.79 9.75
N LYS A 104 -22.15 11.32 8.55
CA LYS A 104 -22.27 9.88 8.28
C LYS A 104 -20.97 9.13 8.55
N ALA A 105 -19.81 9.75 8.31
CA ALA A 105 -18.52 9.12 8.60
C ALA A 105 -18.19 9.08 10.09
N VAL A 106 -18.69 10.04 10.88
CA VAL A 106 -18.60 10.03 12.35
C VAL A 106 -19.48 8.92 12.92
N SER A 107 -20.74 8.80 12.47
CA SER A 107 -21.63 7.72 12.93
C SER A 107 -21.10 6.33 12.59
N LYS A 108 -20.36 6.19 11.48
CA LYS A 108 -19.68 4.94 11.10
C LYS A 108 -18.35 4.71 11.82
N GLY A 109 -17.89 5.65 12.66
CA GLY A 109 -16.64 5.55 13.41
C GLY A 109 -15.37 5.64 12.57
N VAL A 110 -15.46 6.12 11.32
CA VAL A 110 -14.29 6.21 10.42
C VAL A 110 -13.44 7.44 10.72
N ILE A 111 -14.07 8.51 11.22
CA ILE A 111 -13.45 9.79 11.56
C ILE A 111 -13.91 10.21 12.97
N HIS A 112 -12.99 10.75 13.76
CA HIS A 112 -13.29 11.28 15.09
C HIS A 112 -14.11 12.58 15.01
N LYS A 113 -14.99 12.80 16.00
CA LYS A 113 -15.87 13.99 16.08
C LYS A 113 -15.11 15.32 15.93
N ASN A 114 -13.95 15.47 16.57
CA ASN A 114 -13.15 16.69 16.49
C ASN A 114 -12.56 16.88 15.07
N GLN A 115 -12.17 15.79 14.40
CA GLN A 115 -11.67 15.88 13.03
C GLN A 115 -12.78 16.28 12.06
N ALA A 116 -14.01 15.81 12.26
CA ALA A 116 -15.16 16.26 11.49
C ALA A 116 -15.50 17.73 11.77
N ALA A 117 -15.50 18.16 13.03
CA ALA A 117 -15.74 19.55 13.44
C ALA A 117 -14.71 20.52 12.81
N ASN A 118 -13.42 20.19 12.87
CA ASN A 118 -12.36 20.99 12.26
C ASN A 118 -12.55 21.15 10.74
N ARG A 119 -12.93 20.06 10.05
CA ARG A 119 -13.21 20.10 8.61
C ARG A 119 -14.46 20.91 8.27
N LYS A 120 -15.53 20.78 9.06
CA LYS A 120 -16.75 21.59 8.90
C LYS A 120 -16.45 23.08 9.08
N SER A 121 -15.68 23.43 10.12
CA SER A 121 -15.26 24.82 10.37
C SER A 121 -14.46 25.39 9.20
N ALA A 122 -13.50 24.62 8.65
CA ALA A 122 -12.70 25.07 7.51
C ALA A 122 -13.56 25.34 6.24
N ILE A 123 -14.55 24.49 5.97
CA ILE A 123 -15.47 24.67 4.84
C ILE A 123 -16.35 25.91 5.08
N ALA A 124 -16.91 26.06 6.28
CA ALA A 124 -17.75 27.20 6.65
C ALA A 124 -17.01 28.54 6.55
N LYS A 125 -15.76 28.61 7.04
CA LYS A 125 -14.92 29.80 6.92
C LYS A 125 -14.68 30.20 5.47
N ARG A 126 -14.46 29.23 4.59
CA ARG A 126 -14.29 29.50 3.15
C ARG A 126 -15.57 29.96 2.49
N ALA A 127 -16.71 29.36 2.81
CA ALA A 127 -18.01 29.80 2.29
C ALA A 127 -18.33 31.24 2.71
N ALA A 128 -18.15 31.56 4.00
CA ALA A 128 -18.36 32.93 4.50
C ALA A 128 -17.42 33.96 3.84
N ALA A 129 -16.17 33.58 3.53
CA ALA A 129 -15.23 34.45 2.82
C ALA A 129 -15.61 34.69 1.36
N LEU A 130 -16.40 33.81 0.74
CA LEU A 130 -16.93 33.99 -0.62
C LEU A 130 -18.19 34.85 -0.61
N GLU A 131 -19.05 34.72 0.42
CA GLU A 131 -20.24 35.56 0.59
C GLU A 131 -19.89 37.00 0.96
N ALA A 132 -18.73 37.24 1.58
CA ALA A 132 -18.24 38.56 1.97
C ALA A 132 -17.50 39.32 0.86
N LYS A 133 -17.33 38.71 -0.32
CA LYS A 133 -16.70 39.31 -1.50
C LYS A 133 -17.75 39.66 -2.54
#